data_AF-K0VP37-F1
#
_entry.id   AF-K0VP37-F1
#
_cell.length_a   1.000
_cell.length_b   1.000
_cell.length_c   1.000
_cell.angle_alpha   90.00
_cell.angle_beta   90.00
_cell.angle_gamma   90.00
#
_symmetry.space_group_name_H-M   'P 1'
#
loop_
_entity.id
_entity.type
_entity.pdbx_description
1 polymer ?
#
loop_
_entity_poly.entity_id
_entity_poly.type
_entity_poly.pdbx_seq_one_letter_code
_entity_poly.pdbx_strand_id
1 'polypeptide(L)'
;MPSLRTVVPSLVHYPGIPALPEGTERYRAKGGGSVVVRVEAGDRVSVIDSEGGQICELSFLDEKGRFQAAGLGTAFTNSAEGLKTILQMDDESAARMRVALQRRGADLAAAGALSIFGAGSSPG
;
A
#
# COMPACT_ATOMS: atom_id res chain seq x y z
N MET A 1 0.48 27.51 -17.46
CA MET A 1 1.75 27.15 -18.13
C MET A 1 2.03 25.68 -17.83
N PRO A 2 2.16 24.79 -18.82
CA PRO A 2 2.44 23.40 -18.54
C PRO A 2 3.90 23.26 -18.09
N SER A 3 4.11 22.65 -16.92
CA SER A 3 5.44 22.31 -16.41
C SER A 3 6.04 21.20 -17.27
N LEU A 4 7.17 21.46 -17.93
CA LEU A 4 7.89 20.47 -18.71
C LEU A 4 8.52 19.45 -17.76
N ARG A 5 8.06 18.19 -17.82
CA ARG A 5 8.71 17.07 -17.12
C ARG A 5 10.15 16.96 -17.61
N THR A 6 11.13 17.05 -16.70
CA THR A 6 12.53 16.76 -17.02
C THR A 6 12.65 15.32 -17.49
N VAL A 7 13.13 15.12 -18.71
CA VAL A 7 13.44 13.78 -19.23
C VAL A 7 14.65 13.26 -18.46
N VAL A 8 14.42 12.27 -17.59
CA VAL A 8 15.51 11.50 -16.97
C VAL A 8 15.99 10.42 -17.96
N PRO A 9 17.30 10.28 -18.18
CA PRO A 9 17.83 9.24 -19.06
C PRO A 9 17.47 7.85 -18.53
N SER A 10 17.28 6.89 -19.43
CA SER A 10 17.09 5.49 -19.05
C SER A 10 18.31 4.97 -18.29
N LEU A 11 18.07 4.38 -17.11
CA LEU A 11 19.13 3.76 -16.33
C LEU A 11 19.62 2.50 -17.07
N VAL A 12 20.92 2.34 -17.26
CA VAL A 12 21.49 1.10 -17.80
C VAL A 12 21.40 0.03 -16.72
N HIS A 13 20.59 -1.00 -16.96
CA HIS A 13 20.48 -2.15 -16.07
C HIS A 13 21.52 -3.21 -16.44
N TYR A 14 22.42 -3.51 -15.51
CA TYR A 14 23.38 -4.61 -15.65
C TYR A 14 22.77 -5.90 -15.08
N PRO A 15 22.65 -6.97 -15.88
CA PRO A 15 22.20 -8.27 -15.38
C PRO A 15 23.10 -8.73 -14.22
N GLY A 16 22.48 -9.22 -13.14
CA GLY A 16 23.21 -9.69 -11.95
C GLY A 16 23.52 -8.62 -10.90
N ILE A 17 23.28 -7.33 -11.18
CA ILE A 17 23.33 -6.27 -10.17
C ILE A 17 21.91 -6.05 -9.61
N PRO A 18 21.71 -6.10 -8.28
CA PRO A 18 20.43 -5.77 -7.67
C PRO A 18 19.98 -4.35 -8.07
N ALA A 19 18.78 -4.23 -8.62
CA ALA A 19 18.22 -2.93 -9.04
C ALA A 19 17.74 -2.07 -7.86
N LEU A 20 17.60 -2.66 -6.67
CA LEU A 20 17.22 -2.00 -5.44
C LEU A 20 18.40 -2.01 -4.46
N PRO A 21 18.51 -1.00 -3.58
CA PRO A 21 19.46 -1.04 -2.48
C PRO A 21 19.28 -2.29 -1.62
N GLU A 22 20.33 -2.67 -0.91
CA GLU A 22 20.28 -3.77 0.05
C GLU A 22 19.17 -3.53 1.09
N GLY A 23 18.44 -4.59 1.44
CA GLY A 23 17.32 -4.51 2.38
C GLY A 23 16.07 -3.79 1.84
N THR A 24 16.02 -3.48 0.54
CA THR A 24 14.85 -2.82 -0.07
C THR A 24 14.01 -3.80 -0.87
N GLU A 25 12.73 -3.87 -0.52
CA GLU A 25 11.72 -4.65 -1.24
C GLU A 25 10.76 -3.72 -1.98
N ARG A 26 10.26 -4.15 -3.14
CA ARG A 26 9.25 -3.39 -3.90
C ARG A 26 8.07 -4.27 -4.25
N TYR A 27 6.91 -3.82 -3.83
CA TYR A 27 5.62 -4.46 -4.07
C TYR A 27 4.78 -3.61 -5.01
N ARG A 28 4.03 -4.27 -5.91
CA ARG A 28 3.07 -3.59 -6.79
C ARG A 28 1.65 -3.98 -6.40
N ALA A 29 0.87 -3.02 -5.93
CA ALA A 29 -0.58 -3.15 -5.87
C ALA A 29 -1.15 -2.93 -7.28
N LYS A 30 -2.01 -3.83 -7.75
CA LYS A 30 -2.77 -3.59 -8.99
C LYS A 30 -3.85 -2.53 -8.72
N GLY A 31 -4.30 -1.82 -9.75
CA GLY A 31 -5.46 -0.94 -9.63
C GLY A 31 -6.68 -1.71 -9.10
N GLY A 32 -7.35 -1.16 -8.10
CA GLY A 32 -8.43 -1.84 -7.36
C GLY A 32 -8.01 -3.06 -6.53
N GLY A 33 -6.72 -3.41 -6.52
CA GLY A 33 -6.18 -4.53 -5.76
C GLY A 33 -5.65 -4.10 -4.39
N SER A 34 -5.03 -5.06 -3.70
CA SER A 34 -4.42 -4.84 -2.40
C SER A 34 -3.15 -5.68 -2.21
N VAL A 35 -2.30 -5.25 -1.27
CA VAL A 35 -1.10 -5.97 -0.87
C VAL A 35 -0.97 -5.93 0.65
N VAL A 36 -0.44 -7.00 1.23
CA VAL A 36 -0.06 -7.05 2.65
C VAL A 36 1.43 -7.25 2.71
N VAL A 37 2.12 -6.34 3.40
CA VAL A 37 3.57 -6.40 3.62
C VAL A 37 3.82 -6.55 5.11
N ARG A 38 4.82 -7.36 5.48
CA ARG A 38 5.33 -7.40 6.85
C ARG A 38 6.29 -6.23 7.01
N VAL A 39 6.24 -5.56 8.16
CA VAL A 39 7.17 -4.50 8.53
C VAL A 39 7.67 -4.77 9.94
N GLU A 40 8.89 -4.36 10.22
CA GLU A 40 9.55 -4.46 11.53
C GLU A 40 10.01 -3.08 12.01
N ALA A 41 10.35 -2.98 13.29
CA ALA A 41 10.80 -1.72 13.87
C ALA A 41 12.10 -1.25 13.18
N GLY A 42 12.08 -0.03 12.65
CA GLY A 42 13.20 0.55 11.90
C GLY A 42 12.98 0.59 10.38
N ASP A 43 11.96 -0.12 9.88
CA ASP A 43 11.62 -0.11 8.45
C ASP A 43 11.13 1.26 8.00
N ARG A 44 11.41 1.56 6.72
CA ARG A 44 10.89 2.74 6.02
C ARG A 44 10.02 2.29 4.86
N VAL A 45 8.76 2.70 4.89
CA VAL A 45 7.79 2.40 3.84
C VAL A 45 7.51 3.66 3.02
N SER A 46 7.75 3.57 1.72
CA SER A 46 7.33 4.58 0.74
C SER A 46 6.20 4.02 -0.11
N VAL A 47 5.14 4.80 -0.28
CA VAL A 47 4.05 4.46 -1.21
C VAL A 47 4.05 5.48 -2.33
N ILE A 48 4.01 5.00 -3.57
CA ILE A 48 4.13 5.80 -4.77
C ILE A 48 2.87 5.61 -5.61
N ASP A 49 2.17 6.71 -5.91
CA ASP A 49 1.11 6.72 -6.91
C ASP A 49 1.75 6.96 -8.29
N SER A 50 2.07 5.87 -8.99
CA SER A 50 2.82 5.96 -10.25
C SER A 50 2.04 6.61 -11.40
N GLU A 51 0.71 6.52 -11.36
CA GLU A 51 -0.18 6.98 -12.43
C GLU A 51 -0.99 8.22 -12.04
N GLY A 52 -1.16 8.49 -10.75
CA GLY A 52 -1.99 9.59 -10.26
C GLY A 52 -3.47 9.22 -10.22
N GLY A 53 -4.24 9.94 -9.41
CA GLY A 53 -5.70 9.84 -9.34
C GLY A 53 -6.24 8.55 -8.71
N GLN A 54 -5.39 7.62 -8.29
CA GLN A 54 -5.83 6.39 -7.65
C GLN A 54 -6.04 6.63 -6.16
N ILE A 55 -7.27 6.44 -5.68
CA ILE A 55 -7.54 6.43 -4.24
C ILE A 55 -6.78 5.26 -3.62
N CYS A 56 -6.02 5.54 -2.57
CA CYS A 56 -5.22 4.55 -1.86
C CYS A 56 -5.40 4.70 -0.34
N GLU A 57 -5.59 3.57 0.31
CA GLU A 57 -5.75 3.45 1.76
C GLU A 57 -4.64 2.59 2.35
N LEU A 58 -4.16 2.97 3.53
CA LEU A 58 -3.23 2.20 4.34
C LEU A 58 -3.86 1.80 5.67
N SER A 59 -3.75 0.53 6.01
CA SER A 59 -4.09 0.01 7.32
C SER A 59 -2.86 -0.63 7.94
N PHE A 60 -2.69 -0.45 9.24
CA PHE A 60 -1.65 -1.12 10.02
C PHE A 60 -2.31 -2.09 11.00
N LEU A 61 -1.85 -3.35 10.98
CA LEU A 61 -2.26 -4.36 11.95
C LEU A 61 -1.09 -4.63 12.89
N ASP A 62 -1.36 -4.65 14.19
CA ASP A 62 -0.38 -5.13 15.18
C ASP A 62 -0.24 -6.67 15.12
N GLU A 63 0.71 -7.20 15.89
CA GLU A 63 0.96 -8.65 15.97
C GLU A 63 -0.24 -9.47 16.47
N LYS A 64 -1.24 -8.81 17.07
CA LYS A 64 -2.50 -9.42 17.55
C LYS A 64 -3.64 -9.25 16.55
N GLY A 65 -3.37 -8.75 15.34
CA GLY A 65 -4.38 -8.54 14.31
C GLY A 65 -5.26 -7.31 14.51
N ARG A 66 -4.91 -6.40 15.43
CA ARG A 66 -5.72 -5.19 15.69
C ARG A 66 -5.29 -4.06 14.79
N PHE A 67 -6.26 -3.37 14.21
CA PHE A 67 -6.01 -2.16 13.43
C PHE A 67 -5.55 -1.03 14.35
N GLN A 68 -4.33 -0.55 14.17
CA GLN A 68 -3.70 0.42 15.07
C GLN A 68 -3.04 1.57 14.30
N ALA A 69 -3.70 2.73 14.27
CA ALA A 69 -3.22 3.91 13.54
C ALA A 69 -1.86 4.41 14.06
N ALA A 70 -1.57 4.20 15.35
CA ALA A 70 -0.29 4.57 15.95
C ALA A 70 0.93 3.94 15.24
N GLY A 71 0.77 2.76 14.61
CA GLY A 71 1.84 2.14 13.81
C GLY A 71 2.20 2.92 12.54
N LEU A 72 1.28 3.78 12.06
CA LEU A 72 1.51 4.71 10.96
C LEU A 72 1.99 6.10 11.44
N GLY A 73 2.06 6.33 12.75
CA GLY A 73 2.39 7.64 13.33
C GLY A 73 1.32 8.73 13.09
N THR A 74 0.11 8.34 12.69
CA THR A 74 -1.02 9.26 12.41
C THR A 74 -2.35 8.60 12.76
N ALA A 75 -3.46 9.33 12.65
CA ALA A 75 -4.80 8.80 12.84
C ALA A 75 -5.35 8.19 11.54
N PHE A 76 -6.22 7.19 11.67
CA PHE A 76 -7.04 6.74 10.55
C PHE A 76 -8.01 7.85 10.14
N THR A 77 -8.27 7.94 8.84
CA THR A 77 -9.18 8.94 8.25
C THR A 77 -10.55 8.35 7.96
N ASN A 78 -10.68 7.03 7.87
CA ASN A 78 -11.94 6.34 7.64
C ASN A 78 -11.98 4.92 8.24
N SER A 79 -13.12 4.26 8.08
CA SER A 79 -13.39 2.91 8.57
C SER A 79 -12.96 1.79 7.59
N ALA A 80 -11.85 1.98 6.88
CA ALA A 80 -11.30 1.06 5.89
C ALA A 80 -12.30 0.68 4.78
N GLU A 81 -12.93 1.69 4.18
CA GLU A 81 -13.98 1.49 3.18
C GLU A 81 -13.45 0.78 1.93
N GLY A 82 -12.31 1.21 1.40
CA GLY A 82 -11.67 0.59 0.25
C GLY A 82 -11.27 -0.86 0.51
N LEU A 83 -10.69 -1.15 1.69
CA LEU A 83 -10.38 -2.53 2.09
C LEU A 83 -11.66 -3.40 2.11
N LYS A 84 -12.74 -2.91 2.71
CA LYS A 84 -14.03 -3.63 2.77
C LYS A 84 -14.59 -3.89 1.38
N THR A 85 -14.51 -2.92 0.47
CA THR A 85 -14.91 -3.11 -0.93
C THR A 85 -14.08 -4.19 -1.61
N ILE A 86 -12.75 -4.17 -1.46
CA ILE A 86 -11.86 -5.18 -2.04
C ILE A 86 -12.22 -6.57 -1.50
N LEU A 87 -12.49 -6.69 -0.21
CA LEU A 87 -12.88 -7.95 0.44
C LEU A 87 -14.26 -8.48 0.00
N GLN A 88 -15.04 -7.72 -0.77
CA GLN A 88 -16.29 -8.19 -1.37
C GLN A 88 -16.12 -8.64 -2.83
N MET A 89 -15.00 -8.32 -3.48
CA MET A 89 -14.75 -8.69 -4.88
C MET A 89 -14.40 -10.17 -5.03
N ASP A 90 -14.81 -10.78 -6.14
CA ASP A 90 -14.46 -12.16 -6.49
C ASP A 90 -13.23 -12.20 -7.40
N ASP A 91 -12.09 -11.80 -6.85
CA ASP A 91 -10.80 -11.84 -7.54
C ASP A 91 -9.67 -12.44 -6.67
N GLU A 92 -8.55 -12.76 -7.34
CA GLU A 92 -7.38 -13.37 -6.70
C GLU A 92 -6.73 -12.46 -5.65
N SER A 93 -6.76 -11.14 -5.85
CA SER A 93 -6.21 -10.17 -4.88
C SER A 93 -7.03 -10.16 -3.60
N ALA A 94 -8.36 -10.12 -3.72
CA ALA A 94 -9.30 -10.19 -2.62
C ALA A 94 -9.18 -11.53 -1.87
N ALA A 95 -9.05 -12.65 -2.60
CA ALA A 95 -8.83 -13.96 -1.99
C ALA A 95 -7.52 -14.01 -1.17
N ARG A 96 -6.40 -13.51 -1.72
CA ARG A 96 -5.13 -13.41 -0.99
C ARG A 96 -5.24 -12.52 0.24
N MET A 97 -5.92 -11.38 0.14
CA MET A 97 -6.12 -10.46 1.25
C MET A 97 -6.93 -11.11 2.38
N ARG A 98 -8.05 -11.79 2.06
CA ARG A 98 -8.85 -12.54 3.06
C ARG A 98 -7.99 -13.54 3.82
N VAL A 99 -7.20 -14.35 3.12
CA VAL A 99 -6.30 -15.33 3.74
C VAL A 99 -5.25 -14.64 4.61
N ALA A 100 -4.66 -13.55 4.14
CA ALA A 100 -3.65 -12.80 4.90
C ALA A 100 -4.20 -12.21 6.21
N LEU A 101 -5.42 -11.68 6.17
CA LEU A 101 -6.10 -11.11 7.34
C LEU A 101 -6.55 -12.21 8.31
N GLN A 102 -7.12 -13.31 7.79
CA GLN A 102 -7.54 -14.44 8.61
C GLN A 102 -6.35 -15.07 9.37
N ARG A 103 -5.21 -15.24 8.69
CA ARG A 103 -3.97 -15.76 9.33
C ARG A 103 -3.47 -14.87 10.46
N ARG A 104 -3.81 -13.58 10.45
CA ARG A 104 -3.43 -12.60 11.48
C ARG A 104 -4.50 -12.39 12.54
N GLY A 105 -5.65 -13.07 12.44
CA GLY A 105 -6.77 -12.87 13.35
C GLY A 105 -7.36 -11.45 13.27
N ALA A 106 -7.36 -10.84 12.08
CA ALA A 106 -7.76 -9.45 11.92
C ALA A 106 -9.23 -9.22 12.30
N ASP A 107 -9.49 -8.25 13.17
CA ASP A 107 -10.84 -7.80 13.49
C ASP A 107 -11.32 -6.75 12.47
N LEU A 108 -12.08 -7.20 11.48
CA LEU A 108 -12.64 -6.34 10.43
C LEU A 108 -13.72 -5.38 10.95
N ALA A 109 -14.34 -5.65 12.11
CA ALA A 109 -15.35 -4.76 12.69
C ALA A 109 -14.70 -3.47 13.20
N ALA A 110 -13.47 -3.57 13.72
CA ALA A 110 -12.65 -2.44 14.16
C ALA A 110 -11.71 -1.90 13.07
N ALA A 111 -11.93 -2.27 11.80
CA ALA A 111 -11.04 -1.85 10.71
C ALA A 111 -11.04 -0.33 10.51
N GLY A 112 -9.83 0.22 10.42
CA GLY A 112 -9.59 1.62 10.09
C GLY A 112 -8.45 1.75 9.09
N ALA A 113 -8.50 2.82 8.30
CA ALA A 113 -7.48 3.10 7.31
C ALA A 113 -7.17 4.60 7.21
N LEU A 114 -5.96 4.89 6.76
CA LEU A 114 -5.46 6.20 6.39
C LEU A 114 -5.54 6.33 4.87
N SER A 115 -6.31 7.29 4.39
CA SER A 115 -6.34 7.68 2.98
C SER A 115 -5.10 8.52 2.67
N ILE A 116 -4.25 8.04 1.77
CA ILE A 116 -2.98 8.71 1.41
C ILE A 116 -3.02 9.35 0.02
N PHE A 117 -3.85 8.83 -0.88
CA PHE A 117 -4.06 9.37 -2.23
C PHE A 117 -5.55 9.46 -2.55
N GLY A 118 -5.90 10.30 -3.51
CA GLY A 118 -7.28 10.59 -3.90
C GLY A 118 -7.41 10.85 -5.41
N ALA A 119 -8.63 11.06 -5.90
CA ALA A 119 -8.88 11.25 -7.34
C ALA A 119 -8.11 12.44 -7.98
N GLY A 120 -7.65 13.39 -7.17
CA GLY A 120 -6.83 14.53 -7.60
C GLY A 120 -5.33 14.39 -7.34
N SER A 121 -4.82 13.22 -6.90
CA SER A 121 -3.38 13.03 -6.66
C SER A 121 -2.61 13.15 -7.97
N SER A 122 -1.47 13.83 -7.91
CA SER A 122 -0.53 13.87 -9.02
C SER A 122 0.32 12.60 -9.05
N PRO A 123 0.71 12.10 -10.23
CA PRO A 123 1.65 10.99 -10.32
C PRO A 123 3.04 11.39 -9.82
N GLY A 124 3.67 10.56 -8.99
CA GLY A 124 5.02 10.81 -8.49
C GLY A 124 5.36 10.06 -7.23
#